data_AF-A0A7J9GJU5-F1
#
_entry.id   AF-A0A7J9GJU5-F1
#
_cell.length_a   1.000
_cell.length_b   1.000
_cell.length_c   1.000
_cell.angle_alpha   90.00
_cell.angle_beta   90.00
_cell.angle_gamma   90.00
#
_symmetry.space_group_name_H-M   'P 1'
#
loop_
_entity.id
_entity.type
_entity.pdbx_description
1 polymer ?
#
loop_
_entity_poly.entity_id
_entity_poly.type
_entity_poly.pdbx_seq_one_letter_code
_entity_poly.pdbx_strand_id
1 'polypeptide(L)'
;MWHFREEIAPAVLLVVDFGGWYRLDTKSSGGISSDTIRHTQVSLLKDVIVPYTHLLPRLQLLENQKRHTLLYFKGAKHRHRGGLVREKLWDLLVNEPGVIMEEGFPNATGREQSIKGMRSSEFCLHPAGDTPTSCRLFDAIQSLCIPLIVSDNVELPFEGMVDYSTFSVFVAVSDALRPNWLVSHLRSISEKLKNEFRQTMAKVQPVFVYDNGHPDGIGPIPPDGAVNHIWRKVHQKLPAIKEAIVRGKRKPANTSIPLRCHCT
;
A
#
# COMPACT_ATOMS: atom_id res chain seq x y z
N MET A 1 -17.87 12.76 9.68
CA MET A 1 -18.59 13.40 8.56
C MET A 1 -18.39 14.92 8.44
N TRP A 2 -17.92 15.64 9.48
CA TRP A 2 -17.74 17.11 9.41
C TRP A 2 -16.32 17.59 9.03
N HIS A 3 -15.31 16.72 9.09
CA HIS A 3 -13.97 16.96 8.51
C HIS A 3 -13.98 17.05 6.98
N PHE A 4 -15.02 16.49 6.36
CA PHE A 4 -15.25 16.49 4.91
C PHE A 4 -15.41 17.92 4.32
N ARG A 5 -15.56 18.97 5.15
CA ARG A 5 -15.91 20.32 4.70
C ARG A 5 -14.72 21.25 4.45
N GLU A 6 -13.61 21.07 5.17
CA GLU A 6 -12.44 21.95 5.05
C GLU A 6 -11.41 21.45 4.02
N GLU A 7 -11.51 20.20 3.58
CA GLU A 7 -10.48 19.54 2.76
C GLU A 7 -10.81 19.42 1.26
N ILE A 8 -11.98 19.87 0.81
CA ILE A 8 -12.47 19.56 -0.55
C ILE A 8 -12.16 20.68 -1.52
N ALA A 9 -10.97 20.58 -2.13
CA ALA A 9 -10.81 21.10 -3.48
C ALA A 9 -11.82 20.39 -4.42
N PRO A 10 -12.41 21.07 -5.43
CA PRO A 10 -13.28 20.46 -6.44
C PRO A 10 -12.48 19.61 -7.45
N ALA A 11 -11.55 18.81 -6.94
CA ALA A 11 -10.66 17.95 -7.68
C ALA A 11 -10.36 16.68 -6.88
N VAL A 12 -10.32 15.56 -7.58
CA VAL A 12 -9.83 14.27 -7.08
C VAL A 12 -8.39 14.12 -7.56
N LEU A 13 -7.45 14.01 -6.63
CA LEU A 13 -6.05 13.73 -6.94
C LEU A 13 -5.86 12.22 -7.05
N LEU A 14 -5.14 11.80 -8.09
CA LEU A 14 -4.60 10.44 -8.21
C LEU A 14 -3.18 10.47 -7.66
N VAL A 15 -2.92 9.72 -6.59
CA VAL A 15 -1.65 9.76 -5.88
C VAL A 15 -1.06 8.37 -5.72
N VAL A 16 0.20 8.22 -6.12
CA VAL A 16 0.93 6.94 -5.96
C VAL A 16 1.47 6.82 -4.53
N ASP A 17 1.73 7.97 -3.90
CA ASP A 17 2.27 8.11 -2.56
C ASP A 17 1.93 9.49 -2.00
N PHE A 18 1.87 9.58 -0.68
CA PHE A 18 1.65 10.80 0.09
C PHE A 18 2.94 11.44 0.61
N GLY A 19 4.11 10.80 0.45
CA GLY A 19 5.41 11.35 0.86
C GLY A 19 5.48 11.76 2.32
N GLY A 20 4.75 11.06 3.21
CA GLY A 20 4.62 11.40 4.62
C GLY A 20 3.71 12.59 4.95
N TRP A 21 2.93 13.11 3.98
CA TRP A 21 2.04 14.28 4.14
C TRP A 21 0.54 13.95 4.05
N TYR A 22 0.11 12.80 4.56
CA TYR A 22 -1.31 12.56 4.81
C TYR A 22 -1.58 12.76 6.30
N ARG A 23 -2.49 13.69 6.65
CA ARG A 23 -2.97 13.78 8.03
C ARG A 23 -4.05 12.71 8.20
N LEU A 24 -3.78 11.76 9.08
CA LEU A 24 -4.84 10.99 9.73
C LEU A 24 -5.73 11.99 10.47
N ASP A 25 -7.05 11.87 10.32
CA ASP A 25 -8.04 12.55 11.17
C ASP A 25 -7.66 12.23 12.62
N THR A 26 -6.96 13.16 13.27
CA THR A 26 -6.31 12.89 14.56
C THR A 26 -7.36 13.04 15.63
N LYS A 27 -7.87 11.90 16.13
CA LYS A 27 -8.25 11.81 17.54
C LYS A 27 -6.96 11.83 18.38
N SER A 28 -6.27 12.98 18.43
CA SER A 28 -5.32 13.24 19.50
C SER A 28 -6.10 13.90 20.64
N SER A 29 -6.45 13.09 21.63
CA SER A 29 -6.81 13.58 22.95
C SER A 29 -5.67 14.45 23.49
N GLY A 30 -5.88 15.77 23.56
CA GLY A 30 -5.10 16.65 24.44
C GLY A 30 -4.20 17.72 23.82
N GLY A 31 -4.41 18.16 22.57
CA GLY A 31 -3.63 19.27 22.00
C GLY A 31 -4.48 20.26 21.22
N ILE A 32 -4.64 21.48 21.73
CA ILE A 32 -5.15 22.62 20.97
C ILE A 32 -4.08 22.97 19.91
N SER A 33 -4.21 22.45 18.69
CA SER A 33 -3.55 22.99 17.51
C SER A 33 -4.63 23.28 16.47
N SER A 34 -4.79 24.57 16.17
CA SER A 34 -5.72 25.11 15.17
C SER A 34 -5.08 25.14 13.77
N ASP A 35 -4.25 24.17 13.42
CA ASP A 35 -3.55 24.21 12.14
C ASP A 35 -4.42 23.66 11.01
N THR A 36 -4.96 24.59 10.22
CA THR A 36 -5.69 24.37 8.97
C THR A 36 -4.89 23.45 8.03
N ILE A 37 -5.53 22.41 7.49
CA ILE A 37 -4.97 21.59 6.41
C ILE A 37 -4.93 22.45 5.15
N ARG A 38 -3.72 22.73 4.63
CA ARG A 38 -3.54 23.54 3.41
C ARG A 38 -3.98 22.73 2.19
N HIS A 39 -4.51 23.41 1.16
CA HIS A 39 -4.89 22.87 -0.17
C HIS A 39 -3.77 22.09 -0.93
N THR A 40 -2.60 21.92 -0.32
CA THR A 40 -1.43 21.19 -0.83
C THR A 40 -1.29 19.78 -0.24
N GLN A 41 -2.27 19.31 0.55
CA GLN A 41 -2.23 18.02 1.23
C GLN A 41 -3.32 17.09 0.68
N VAL A 42 -2.99 15.80 0.59
CA VAL A 42 -3.87 14.79 0.01
C VAL A 42 -4.80 14.25 1.10
N SER A 43 -6.07 14.04 0.76
CA SER A 43 -7.11 13.61 1.70
C SER A 43 -7.65 12.23 1.33
N LEU A 44 -7.52 11.27 2.25
CA LEU A 44 -8.03 9.90 2.10
C LEU A 44 -9.54 9.87 1.85
N LEU A 45 -10.27 10.92 2.23
CA LEU A 45 -11.70 11.03 2.02
C LEU A 45 -12.05 11.19 0.53
N LYS A 46 -11.34 12.07 -0.18
CA LYS A 46 -11.68 12.47 -1.56
C LYS A 46 -10.70 11.97 -2.63
N ASP A 47 -9.43 11.78 -2.29
CA ASP A 47 -8.38 11.42 -3.23
C ASP A 47 -8.25 9.91 -3.36
N VAL A 48 -7.64 9.48 -4.46
CA VAL A 48 -7.49 8.07 -4.83
C VAL A 48 -6.03 7.68 -4.79
N ILE A 49 -5.71 6.72 -3.93
CA ILE A 49 -4.43 6.03 -3.93
C ILE A 49 -4.40 5.09 -5.13
N VAL A 50 -3.41 5.29 -6.00
CA VAL A 50 -3.20 4.46 -7.19
C VAL A 50 -1.99 3.55 -6.96
N PRO A 51 -2.00 2.31 -7.48
CA PRO A 51 -0.87 1.40 -7.31
C PRO A 51 0.35 1.88 -8.09
N TYR A 52 1.54 1.61 -7.57
CA TYR A 52 2.77 1.71 -8.36
C TYR A 52 2.74 0.68 -9.49
N THR A 53 3.31 1.03 -10.64
CA THR A 53 3.55 0.07 -11.71
C THR A 53 4.53 -1.00 -11.23
N HIS A 54 4.13 -2.26 -11.37
CA HIS A 54 5.03 -3.39 -11.13
C HIS A 54 6.11 -3.44 -12.23
N LEU A 55 7.33 -3.79 -11.85
CA LEU A 55 8.47 -3.93 -12.74
C LEU A 55 8.75 -5.39 -13.09
N LEU A 56 8.26 -6.32 -12.27
CA LEU A 56 8.45 -7.74 -12.51
C LEU A 56 7.33 -8.32 -13.39
N PRO A 57 7.65 -9.29 -14.27
CA PRO A 57 6.64 -9.98 -15.05
C PRO A 57 5.76 -10.84 -14.14
N ARG A 58 4.48 -10.94 -14.50
CA ARG A 58 3.51 -11.80 -13.84
C ARG A 58 3.98 -13.26 -13.86
N LEU A 59 4.02 -13.89 -12.70
CA LEU A 59 4.15 -15.34 -12.54
C LEU A 59 2.75 -15.96 -12.56
N GLN A 60 2.53 -16.95 -13.42
CA GLN A 60 1.27 -17.69 -13.43
C GLN A 60 1.23 -18.68 -12.26
N LEU A 61 0.04 -18.92 -11.70
CA LEU A 61 -0.11 -19.83 -10.56
C LEU A 61 0.38 -21.25 -10.88
N LEU A 62 0.22 -21.72 -12.11
CA LEU A 62 0.69 -23.04 -12.57
C LEU A 62 2.22 -23.16 -12.56
N GLU A 63 2.93 -22.04 -12.73
CA GLU A 63 4.39 -21.98 -12.74
C GLU A 63 4.97 -21.87 -11.31
N ASN A 64 4.13 -21.62 -10.30
CA ASN A 64 4.58 -21.44 -8.93
C ASN A 64 5.20 -22.72 -8.37
N GLN A 65 6.47 -22.61 -7.96
CA GLN A 65 7.23 -23.72 -7.39
C GLN A 65 7.25 -23.67 -5.86
N LYS A 66 7.71 -24.77 -5.25
CA LYS A 66 8.02 -24.81 -3.81
C LYS A 66 9.08 -23.77 -3.48
N ARG A 67 8.90 -23.06 -2.37
CA ARG A 67 9.80 -21.99 -1.94
C ARG A 67 10.64 -22.47 -0.77
N HIS A 68 11.86 -21.98 -0.70
CA HIS A 68 12.87 -22.46 0.25
C HIS A 68 13.32 -21.36 1.22
N THR A 69 13.21 -20.10 0.80
CA THR A 69 13.46 -18.93 1.63
C THR A 69 12.18 -18.58 2.38
N LEU A 70 12.27 -18.29 3.67
CA LEU A 70 11.12 -17.86 4.48
C LEU A 70 10.74 -16.43 4.15
N LEU A 71 11.69 -15.50 4.25
CA LEU A 71 11.42 -14.07 4.14
C LEU A 71 12.45 -13.39 3.23
N TYR A 72 11.97 -12.54 2.34
CA TYR A 72 12.82 -11.81 1.40
C TYR A 72 12.58 -10.31 1.45
N PHE A 73 13.67 -9.57 1.46
CA PHE A 73 13.71 -8.13 1.25
C PHE A 73 14.88 -7.76 0.37
N LYS A 74 14.63 -6.97 -0.67
CA LYS A 74 15.67 -6.31 -1.44
C LYS A 74 15.34 -4.85 -1.65
N GLY A 75 16.17 -3.97 -1.10
CA GLY A 75 15.95 -2.52 -1.13
C GLY A 75 16.95 -1.79 -0.25
N ALA A 76 17.03 -0.46 -0.38
CA ALA A 76 17.95 0.34 0.42
C ALA A 76 17.70 0.14 1.92
N LYS A 77 18.77 -0.19 2.68
CA LYS A 77 18.73 -0.31 4.14
C LYS A 77 18.33 1.02 4.76
N HIS A 78 19.07 2.08 4.39
CA HIS A 78 18.85 3.44 4.87
C HIS A 78 17.92 4.20 3.92
N ARG A 79 16.91 4.86 4.48
CA ARG A 79 16.03 5.79 3.77
C ARG A 79 15.83 7.03 4.62
N HIS A 80 15.39 8.12 4.01
CA HIS A 80 15.06 9.34 4.73
C HIS A 80 13.84 9.12 5.65
N ARG A 81 13.43 10.16 6.37
CA ARG A 81 12.25 10.26 7.27
C ARG A 81 11.24 9.09 7.25
N GLY A 82 11.40 8.14 8.18
CA GLY A 82 10.47 6.99 8.36
C GLY A 82 11.16 5.63 8.24
N GLY A 83 12.37 5.58 7.68
CA GLY A 83 13.19 4.36 7.53
C GLY A 83 13.62 3.65 8.82
N LEU A 84 13.41 4.22 10.00
CA LEU A 84 13.88 3.65 11.29
C LEU A 84 13.36 2.23 11.54
N VAL A 85 12.12 1.94 11.14
CA VAL A 85 11.55 0.59 11.27
C VAL A 85 12.30 -0.39 10.38
N ARG A 86 12.62 0.01 9.14
CA ARG A 86 13.36 -0.83 8.20
C ARG A 86 14.78 -1.10 8.69
N GLU A 87 15.47 -0.11 9.21
CA GLU A 87 16.82 -0.26 9.75
C GLU A 87 16.83 -1.23 10.94
N LYS A 88 15.89 -1.07 11.89
CA LYS A 88 15.76 -1.99 13.01
C LYS A 88 15.39 -3.41 12.58
N LEU A 89 14.46 -3.56 11.64
CA LEU A 89 14.12 -4.86 11.06
C LEU A 89 15.32 -5.48 10.34
N TRP A 90 16.11 -4.69 9.65
CA TRP A 90 17.34 -5.17 9.02
C TRP A 90 18.29 -5.76 10.06
N ASP A 91 18.56 -5.04 11.13
CA ASP A 91 19.51 -5.47 12.16
C ASP A 91 19.01 -6.74 12.89
N LEU A 92 17.69 -6.89 13.05
CA LEU A 92 17.07 -8.09 13.63
C LEU A 92 17.07 -9.31 12.68
N LEU A 93 16.95 -9.10 11.37
CA LEU A 93 16.63 -10.17 10.42
C LEU A 93 17.80 -10.61 9.53
N VAL A 94 18.86 -9.79 9.38
CA VAL A 94 19.95 -10.06 8.43
C VAL A 94 20.69 -11.38 8.70
N ASN A 95 20.73 -11.83 9.95
CA ASN A 95 21.41 -13.07 10.37
C ASN A 95 20.43 -14.24 10.60
N GLU A 96 19.14 -14.07 10.31
CA GLU A 96 18.13 -15.10 10.56
C GLU A 96 18.15 -16.20 9.48
N PRO A 97 18.20 -17.49 9.86
CA PRO A 97 18.18 -18.58 8.91
C PRO A 97 16.92 -18.58 8.04
N GLY A 98 17.11 -18.59 6.72
CA GLY A 98 16.03 -18.56 5.74
C GLY A 98 15.49 -17.14 5.47
N VAL A 99 16.16 -16.09 5.96
CA VAL A 99 15.84 -14.70 5.65
C VAL A 99 16.91 -14.11 4.75
N ILE A 100 16.49 -13.37 3.73
CA ILE A 100 17.38 -12.65 2.81
C ILE A 100 17.09 -11.16 2.94
N MET A 101 18.07 -10.39 3.41
CA MET A 101 18.05 -8.92 3.48
C MET A 101 19.19 -8.39 2.61
N GLU A 102 18.87 -7.81 1.46
CA GLU A 102 19.87 -7.31 0.51
C GLU A 102 19.59 -5.88 0.04
N GLU A 103 20.64 -5.15 -0.33
CA GLU A 103 20.44 -3.86 -0.99
C GLU A 103 19.99 -4.05 -2.44
N GLY A 104 19.11 -3.15 -2.88
CA GLY A 104 18.52 -3.17 -4.21
C GLY A 104 19.18 -2.17 -5.15
N PHE A 105 19.33 -2.57 -6.42
CA PHE A 105 19.90 -1.73 -7.48
C PHE A 105 18.88 -1.55 -8.62
N PRO A 106 18.64 -0.33 -9.11
CA PRO A 106 17.66 -0.07 -10.16
C PRO A 106 18.23 -0.37 -11.57
N ASN A 107 18.72 -1.59 -11.77
CA ASN A 107 19.29 -2.05 -13.05
C ASN A 107 18.77 -3.45 -13.42
N ALA A 108 19.14 -3.95 -14.60
CA ALA A 108 18.69 -5.25 -15.11
C ALA A 108 19.06 -6.41 -14.17
N THR A 109 20.27 -6.39 -13.61
CA THR A 109 20.73 -7.40 -12.65
C THR A 109 19.89 -7.38 -11.38
N GLY A 110 19.60 -6.20 -10.83
CA GLY A 110 18.75 -6.05 -9.65
C GLY A 110 17.32 -6.54 -9.90
N ARG A 111 16.80 -6.33 -11.12
CA ARG A 111 15.50 -6.88 -11.56
C ARG A 111 15.52 -8.41 -11.57
N GLU A 112 16.51 -9.03 -12.19
CA GLU A 112 16.64 -10.49 -12.26
C GLU A 112 16.81 -11.12 -10.87
N GLN A 113 17.65 -10.52 -10.02
CA GLN A 113 17.80 -10.93 -8.63
C GLN A 113 16.48 -10.83 -7.85
N SER A 114 15.70 -9.78 -8.09
CA SER A 114 14.38 -9.62 -7.46
C SER A 114 13.39 -10.68 -7.94
N ILE A 115 13.38 -11.02 -9.23
CA ILE A 115 12.58 -12.13 -9.79
C ILE A 115 12.93 -13.43 -9.08
N LYS A 116 14.23 -13.77 -9.03
CA LYS A 116 14.70 -15.01 -8.41
C LYS A 116 14.37 -15.04 -6.91
N GLY A 117 14.66 -13.95 -6.20
CA GLY A 117 14.44 -13.83 -4.76
C GLY A 117 12.97 -13.93 -4.38
N MET A 118 12.10 -13.11 -4.99
CA MET A 118 10.67 -13.11 -4.69
C MET A 118 9.99 -14.44 -5.07
N ARG A 119 10.38 -15.09 -6.18
CA ARG A 119 9.76 -16.35 -6.62
C ARG A 119 10.25 -17.58 -5.84
N SER A 120 11.35 -17.46 -5.10
CA SER A 120 11.90 -18.53 -4.24
C SER A 120 11.61 -18.35 -2.74
N SER A 121 10.85 -17.30 -2.37
CA SER A 121 10.60 -16.91 -0.97
C SER A 121 9.12 -16.94 -0.60
N GLU A 122 8.80 -17.49 0.58
CA GLU A 122 7.41 -17.59 1.05
C GLU A 122 6.76 -16.20 1.21
N PHE A 123 7.47 -15.31 1.92
CA PHE A 123 7.01 -13.96 2.25
C PHE A 123 7.96 -12.88 1.72
N CYS A 124 7.40 -11.72 1.37
CA CYS A 124 8.13 -10.53 0.95
C CYS A 124 7.88 -9.39 1.93
N LEU A 125 8.95 -8.86 2.53
CA LEU A 125 8.86 -7.84 3.58
C LEU A 125 8.53 -6.46 2.99
N HIS A 126 7.50 -5.83 3.53
CA HIS A 126 7.04 -4.49 3.18
C HIS A 126 6.84 -3.67 4.45
N PRO A 127 7.91 -3.12 5.04
CA PRO A 127 7.77 -2.18 6.12
C PRO A 127 7.31 -0.84 5.55
N ALA A 128 6.26 -0.27 6.12
CA ALA A 128 5.88 1.10 5.83
C ALA A 128 7.06 2.03 6.15
N GLY A 129 7.28 3.02 5.30
CA GLY A 129 8.33 4.03 5.48
C GLY A 129 7.80 5.40 5.09
N ASP A 130 8.59 6.17 4.36
CA ASP A 130 8.25 7.51 3.84
C ASP A 130 6.99 7.48 2.96
N THR A 131 6.69 6.30 2.40
CA THR A 131 5.56 6.03 1.52
C THR A 131 4.71 4.88 2.08
N PRO A 132 3.37 4.90 1.94
CA PRO A 132 2.51 3.79 2.40
C PRO A 132 2.83 2.48 1.66
N THR A 133 3.14 2.57 0.36
CA THR A 133 3.52 1.43 -0.49
C THR A 133 4.67 1.78 -1.42
N SER A 134 5.19 0.78 -2.14
CA SER A 134 6.17 0.97 -3.22
C SER A 134 5.96 -0.07 -4.31
N CYS A 135 6.61 0.08 -5.47
CA CYS A 135 6.56 -0.91 -6.56
C CYS A 135 6.80 -2.35 -6.08
N ARG A 136 7.64 -2.55 -5.05
CA ARG A 136 7.95 -3.85 -4.46
C ARG A 136 6.72 -4.61 -3.98
N LEU A 137 5.70 -3.94 -3.45
CA LEU A 137 4.46 -4.59 -3.01
C LEU A 137 3.76 -5.25 -4.20
N PHE A 138 3.66 -4.52 -5.31
CA PHE A 138 3.03 -5.01 -6.53
C PHE A 138 3.90 -6.04 -7.25
N ASP A 139 5.23 -5.91 -7.19
CA ASP A 139 6.17 -6.94 -7.67
C ASP A 139 6.03 -8.27 -6.90
N ALA A 140 5.79 -8.20 -5.58
CA ALA A 140 5.53 -9.37 -4.76
C ALA A 140 4.22 -10.06 -5.17
N ILE A 141 3.15 -9.29 -5.38
CA ILE A 141 1.86 -9.79 -5.90
C ILE A 141 2.05 -10.44 -7.28
N GLN A 142 2.78 -9.80 -8.20
CA GLN A 142 3.08 -10.38 -9.52
C GLN A 142 3.97 -11.63 -9.43
N SER A 143 4.76 -11.77 -8.37
CA SER A 143 5.64 -12.94 -8.15
C SER A 143 5.03 -14.01 -7.23
N LEU A 144 3.76 -13.85 -6.82
CA LEU A 144 3.06 -14.71 -5.85
C LEU A 144 3.82 -14.87 -4.51
N CYS A 145 4.65 -13.89 -4.16
CA CYS A 145 5.34 -13.78 -2.89
C CYS A 145 4.41 -13.10 -1.89
N ILE A 146 4.07 -13.77 -0.80
CA ILE A 146 3.03 -13.28 0.12
C ILE A 146 3.51 -11.98 0.76
N PRO A 147 2.82 -10.84 0.56
CA PRO A 147 3.23 -9.59 1.16
C PRO A 147 3.14 -9.68 2.69
N LEU A 148 4.25 -9.37 3.37
CA LEU A 148 4.30 -9.14 4.81
C LEU A 148 4.37 -7.64 5.04
N ILE A 149 3.23 -7.04 5.38
CA ILE A 149 3.09 -5.61 5.56
C ILE A 149 3.29 -5.28 7.04
N VAL A 150 4.39 -4.59 7.36
CA VAL A 150 4.69 -4.13 8.72
C VAL A 150 4.32 -2.65 8.82
N SER A 151 3.17 -2.37 9.42
CA SER A 151 2.67 -1.02 9.64
C SER A 151 1.56 -1.02 10.69
N ASP A 152 1.47 0.05 11.47
CA ASP A 152 0.35 0.26 12.39
C ASP A 152 -0.84 0.92 11.68
N ASN A 153 -0.58 1.73 10.65
CA ASN A 153 -1.58 2.38 9.82
C ASN A 153 -1.02 2.44 8.39
N VAL A 154 -1.60 1.67 7.46
CA VAL A 154 -1.22 1.69 6.04
C VAL A 154 -2.47 1.79 5.21
N GLU A 155 -2.41 2.66 4.20
CA GLU A 155 -3.49 2.86 3.25
C GLU A 155 -3.06 2.26 1.91
N LEU A 156 -3.88 1.38 1.35
CA LEU A 156 -3.58 0.62 0.15
C LEU A 156 -4.47 1.05 -1.02
N PRO A 157 -3.98 0.94 -2.27
CA PRO A 157 -4.82 1.21 -3.43
C PRO A 157 -6.02 0.28 -3.48
N PHE A 158 -7.18 0.83 -3.86
CA PHE A 158 -8.41 0.10 -4.11
C PHE A 158 -9.03 -0.62 -2.90
N GLU A 159 -8.74 -0.19 -1.67
CA GLU A 159 -9.46 -0.68 -0.48
C GLU A 159 -10.98 -0.60 -0.64
N GLY A 160 -11.68 -1.61 -0.13
CA GLY A 160 -13.13 -1.81 -0.34
C GLY A 160 -13.49 -2.42 -1.70
N MET A 161 -12.53 -2.55 -2.63
CA MET A 161 -12.66 -3.38 -3.83
C MET A 161 -11.70 -4.57 -3.80
N VAL A 162 -10.50 -4.37 -3.24
CA VAL A 162 -9.50 -5.41 -3.00
C VAL A 162 -9.33 -5.56 -1.50
N ASP A 163 -9.55 -6.78 -1.00
CA ASP A 163 -9.27 -7.13 0.39
C ASP A 163 -7.85 -7.69 0.50
N TYR A 164 -6.91 -6.89 0.98
CA TYR A 164 -5.51 -7.33 1.13
C TYR A 164 -5.33 -8.36 2.24
N SER A 165 -6.27 -8.46 3.20
CA SER A 165 -6.18 -9.42 4.32
C SER A 165 -6.33 -10.87 3.86
N THR A 166 -6.93 -11.09 2.69
CA THR A 166 -7.10 -12.43 2.11
C THR A 166 -5.86 -12.92 1.37
N PHE A 167 -4.80 -12.12 1.26
CA PHE A 167 -3.58 -12.52 0.55
C PHE A 167 -2.27 -11.92 1.08
N SER A 168 -2.34 -11.16 2.17
CA SER A 168 -1.19 -10.51 2.81
C SER A 168 -1.23 -10.76 4.32
N VAL A 169 -0.05 -10.72 4.95
CA VAL A 169 0.09 -10.78 6.41
C VAL A 169 0.35 -9.37 6.91
N PHE A 170 -0.50 -8.88 7.82
CA PHE A 170 -0.32 -7.59 8.47
C PHE A 170 0.25 -7.77 9.87
N VAL A 171 1.28 -7.00 10.21
CA VAL A 171 1.95 -7.07 11.51
C VAL A 171 2.17 -5.65 12.03
N ALA A 172 1.82 -5.44 13.31
CA ALA A 172 2.10 -4.19 14.01
C ALA A 172 3.62 -3.97 14.14
N VAL A 173 4.05 -2.71 14.06
CA VAL A 173 5.49 -2.37 14.15
C VAL A 173 6.07 -2.85 15.49
N SER A 174 5.31 -2.70 16.58
CA SER A 174 5.72 -3.12 17.91
C SER A 174 6.02 -4.61 18.00
N ASP A 175 5.21 -5.47 17.36
CA ASP A 175 5.43 -6.91 17.35
C ASP A 175 6.58 -7.32 16.41
N ALA A 176 6.65 -6.70 15.23
CA ALA A 176 7.71 -6.99 14.25
C ALA A 176 9.12 -6.66 14.78
N LEU A 177 9.23 -5.66 15.67
CA LEU A 177 10.49 -5.25 16.29
C LEU A 177 10.87 -6.07 17.53
N ARG A 178 10.05 -7.04 17.95
CA ARG A 178 10.43 -7.97 19.01
C ARG A 178 11.40 -9.02 18.47
N PRO A 179 12.55 -9.26 19.12
CA PRO A 179 13.50 -10.28 18.69
C PRO A 179 12.82 -11.64 18.51
N ASN A 180 13.14 -12.33 17.41
CA ASN A 180 12.64 -13.66 17.02
C ASN A 180 11.10 -13.79 16.83
N TRP A 181 10.31 -12.78 17.16
CA TRP A 181 8.85 -12.87 17.08
C TRP A 181 8.38 -13.00 15.64
N LEU A 182 8.88 -12.14 14.73
CA LEU A 182 8.44 -12.10 13.34
C LEU A 182 8.71 -13.43 12.62
N VAL A 183 9.93 -13.96 12.75
CA VAL A 183 10.31 -15.23 12.13
C VAL A 183 9.47 -16.39 12.69
N SER A 184 9.25 -16.42 14.01
CA SER A 184 8.41 -17.44 14.67
C SER A 184 6.97 -17.37 14.18
N HIS A 185 6.42 -16.15 14.07
CA HIS A 185 5.08 -15.92 13.55
C HIS A 185 4.94 -16.42 12.11
N LEU A 186 5.87 -16.06 11.21
CA LEU A 186 5.83 -16.51 9.82
C LEU A 186 5.97 -18.03 9.67
N ARG A 187 6.78 -18.68 10.51
CA ARG A 187 6.93 -20.15 10.53
C ARG A 187 5.66 -20.85 11.04
N SER A 188 4.87 -20.19 11.89
CA SER A 188 3.60 -20.75 12.39
C SER A 188 2.46 -20.74 11.36
N ILE A 189 2.60 -19.95 10.28
CA ILE A 189 1.61 -19.88 9.21
C ILE A 189 1.62 -21.19 8.43
N SER A 190 0.46 -21.86 8.38
CA SER A 190 0.31 -23.15 7.69
C SER A 190 0.47 -23.05 6.17
N GLU A 191 0.98 -24.11 5.54
CA GLU A 191 1.06 -24.21 4.08
C GLU A 191 -0.31 -24.06 3.39
N LYS A 192 -1.39 -24.52 4.05
CA LYS A 192 -2.76 -24.35 3.55
C LYS A 192 -3.08 -22.86 3.37
N LEU A 193 -2.84 -22.05 4.39
CA LEU A 193 -3.10 -20.61 4.36
C LEU A 193 -2.20 -19.90 3.33
N LYS A 194 -0.93 -20.29 3.22
CA LYS A 194 -0.02 -19.74 2.18
C LYS A 194 -0.51 -20.04 0.76
N ASN A 195 -1.06 -21.23 0.54
CA ASN A 195 -1.63 -21.60 -0.75
C ASN A 195 -2.92 -20.82 -1.05
N GLU A 196 -3.79 -20.63 -0.06
CA GLU A 196 -5.00 -19.78 -0.18
C GLU A 196 -4.63 -18.33 -0.53
N PHE A 197 -3.60 -17.78 0.12
CA PHE A 197 -3.07 -16.45 -0.22
C PHE A 197 -2.59 -16.39 -1.67
N ARG A 198 -1.80 -17.37 -2.14
CA ARG A 198 -1.32 -17.39 -3.54
C ARG A 198 -2.43 -17.54 -4.57
N GLN A 199 -3.43 -18.37 -4.28
CA GLN A 199 -4.60 -18.49 -5.15
C GLN A 199 -5.36 -17.17 -5.26
N THR A 200 -5.50 -16.46 -4.14
CA THR A 200 -6.15 -15.15 -4.12
C THR A 200 -5.29 -14.10 -4.83
N MET A 201 -3.98 -14.07 -4.59
CA MET A 201 -3.03 -13.20 -5.32
C MET A 201 -3.15 -13.39 -6.84
N ALA A 202 -3.19 -14.63 -7.31
CA ALA A 202 -3.28 -14.92 -8.75
C ALA A 202 -4.55 -14.35 -9.40
N LYS A 203 -5.66 -14.26 -8.65
CA LYS A 203 -6.91 -13.64 -9.09
C LYS A 203 -6.84 -12.11 -9.11
N VAL A 204 -6.12 -11.49 -8.17
CA VAL A 204 -6.02 -10.03 -8.06
C VAL A 204 -4.86 -9.43 -8.85
N GLN A 205 -3.88 -10.23 -9.31
CA GLN A 205 -2.78 -9.76 -10.16
C GLN A 205 -3.20 -8.83 -11.32
N PRO A 206 -4.28 -9.11 -12.08
CA PRO A 206 -4.74 -8.24 -13.17
C PRO A 206 -5.17 -6.84 -12.70
N VAL A 207 -5.67 -6.71 -11.46
CA VAL A 207 -6.15 -5.44 -10.87
C VAL A 207 -5.06 -4.37 -10.83
N PHE A 208 -3.79 -4.79 -10.76
CA PHE A 208 -2.64 -3.90 -10.65
C PHE A 208 -1.89 -3.70 -11.98
N VAL A 209 -2.46 -4.18 -13.10
CA VAL A 209 -1.85 -4.04 -14.43
C VAL A 209 -2.39 -2.80 -15.12
N TYR A 210 -1.49 -1.89 -15.51
CA TYR A 210 -1.82 -0.71 -16.32
C TYR A 210 -1.78 -0.98 -17.82
N ASP A 211 -0.94 -1.94 -18.23
CA ASP A 211 -0.75 -2.35 -19.61
C ASP A 211 -2.05 -2.93 -20.20
N ASN A 212 -2.35 -2.60 -21.45
CA ASN A 212 -3.50 -3.12 -22.19
C ASN A 212 -3.14 -4.25 -23.17
N GLY A 213 -1.88 -4.70 -23.19
CA GLY A 213 -1.38 -5.76 -24.05
C GLY A 213 -1.12 -5.32 -25.49
N HIS A 214 -1.28 -4.02 -25.81
CA HIS A 214 -1.04 -3.48 -27.14
C HIS A 214 0.34 -2.81 -27.22
N PRO A 215 1.16 -3.11 -28.24
CA PRO A 215 2.54 -2.60 -28.35
C PRO A 215 2.67 -1.08 -28.26
N ASP A 216 1.68 -0.34 -28.79
CA ASP A 216 1.66 1.12 -28.80
C ASP A 216 0.86 1.72 -27.63
N GLY A 217 0.34 0.87 -26.72
CA GLY A 217 -0.59 1.28 -25.66
C GLY A 217 -1.96 1.75 -26.18
N ILE A 218 -2.21 1.67 -27.49
CA ILE A 218 -3.47 2.06 -28.12
C ILE A 218 -4.32 0.79 -28.30
N GLY A 219 -5.39 0.69 -27.51
CA GLY A 219 -6.30 -0.45 -27.55
C GLY A 219 -7.27 -0.47 -26.35
N PRO A 220 -8.22 -1.41 -26.34
CA PRO A 220 -9.18 -1.55 -25.26
C PRO A 220 -8.47 -1.81 -23.92
N ILE A 221 -8.87 -1.07 -22.89
CA ILE A 221 -8.34 -1.23 -21.53
C ILE A 221 -8.95 -2.49 -20.91
N PRO A 222 -8.15 -3.37 -20.27
CA PRO A 222 -8.66 -4.55 -19.60
C PRO A 222 -9.75 -4.17 -18.58
N PRO A 223 -10.93 -4.83 -18.58
CA PRO A 223 -12.04 -4.46 -17.72
C PRO A 223 -11.66 -4.47 -16.23
N ASP A 224 -10.76 -5.38 -15.86
CA ASP A 224 -10.26 -5.55 -14.49
C ASP A 224 -8.83 -5.02 -14.30
N GLY A 225 -8.33 -4.17 -15.21
CA GLY A 225 -7.03 -3.51 -15.08
C GLY A 225 -7.04 -2.35 -14.06
N ALA A 226 -5.84 -1.83 -13.77
CA ALA A 226 -5.65 -0.74 -12.81
C ALA A 226 -6.41 0.53 -13.19
N VAL A 227 -6.41 0.91 -14.48
CA VAL A 227 -7.09 2.12 -14.97
C VAL A 227 -8.60 2.08 -14.68
N ASN A 228 -9.25 0.95 -14.93
CA ASN A 228 -10.68 0.81 -14.65
C ASN A 228 -10.97 0.81 -13.15
N HIS A 229 -10.11 0.20 -12.33
CA HIS A 229 -10.24 0.26 -10.87
C HIS A 229 -10.05 1.68 -10.33
N ILE A 230 -9.14 2.48 -10.91
CA ILE A 230 -9.00 3.90 -10.60
C ILE A 230 -10.32 4.63 -10.86
N TRP A 231 -10.89 4.47 -12.05
CA TRP A 231 -12.17 5.12 -12.38
C TRP A 231 -13.32 4.66 -11.50
N ARG A 232 -13.41 3.36 -11.18
CA ARG A 232 -14.39 2.84 -10.20
C ARG A 232 -14.21 3.52 -8.84
N LYS A 233 -12.97 3.67 -8.34
CA LYS A 233 -12.69 4.33 -7.06
C LYS A 233 -13.02 5.83 -7.08
N VAL A 234 -12.69 6.53 -8.17
CA VAL A 234 -13.09 7.93 -8.38
C VAL A 234 -14.61 8.07 -8.33
N HIS A 235 -15.32 7.19 -9.05
CA HIS A 235 -16.78 7.19 -9.08
C HIS A 235 -17.39 6.94 -7.69
N GLN A 236 -16.82 6.05 -6.87
CA GLN A 236 -17.26 5.82 -5.48
C GLN A 236 -17.11 7.05 -4.58
N LYS A 237 -16.09 7.89 -4.80
CA LYS A 237 -15.84 9.10 -3.99
C LYS A 237 -16.65 10.32 -4.44
N LEU A 238 -17.08 10.33 -5.70
CA LEU A 238 -17.72 11.50 -6.32
C LEU A 238 -19.02 11.98 -5.64
N PRO A 239 -19.96 11.12 -5.18
CA PRO A 239 -21.20 11.58 -4.55
C PRO A 239 -20.94 12.43 -3.32
N ALA A 240 -20.05 11.97 -2.43
CA ALA A 240 -19.70 12.69 -1.22
C ALA A 240 -19.14 14.08 -1.57
N ILE A 241 -18.20 14.16 -2.52
CA ILE A 241 -17.61 15.42 -3.00
C ILE A 241 -18.68 16.36 -3.54
N LYS A 242 -19.60 15.86 -4.40
CA LYS A 242 -20.70 16.65 -4.95
C LYS A 242 -21.58 17.23 -3.85
N GLU A 243 -21.94 16.43 -2.85
CA GLU A 243 -22.73 16.90 -1.71
C GLU A 243 -21.99 17.98 -0.91
N ALA A 244 -20.68 17.85 -0.71
CA ALA A 244 -19.90 18.88 -0.03
C ALA A 244 -19.84 20.20 -0.79
N ILE A 245 -19.67 20.16 -2.11
CA ILE A 245 -19.72 21.36 -2.96
C ILE A 245 -21.09 22.06 -2.82
N VAL A 246 -22.19 21.30 -2.89
CA VAL A 246 -23.56 21.84 -2.73
C VAL A 246 -23.77 22.42 -1.33
N ARG A 247 -23.29 21.73 -0.27
CA ARG A 247 -23.30 22.24 1.11
C ARG A 247 -22.50 23.55 1.23
N GLY A 248 -21.38 23.67 0.51
CA GLY A 248 -20.54 24.87 0.48
C GLY A 248 -21.25 26.10 -0.08
N LYS A 249 -22.05 25.94 -1.16
CA LYS A 249 -22.81 27.04 -1.79
C LYS A 249 -23.82 27.73 -0.87
N ARG A 250 -24.31 27.02 0.15
CA ARG A 250 -25.31 27.54 1.10
C ARG A 250 -24.70 28.33 2.26
N LYS A 251 -23.36 28.47 2.31
CA LYS A 251 -22.67 29.17 3.41
C LYS A 251 -22.88 30.69 3.27
N PRO A 252 -23.53 31.37 4.23
CA PRO A 252 -23.67 32.82 4.18
C PRO A 252 -22.29 33.50 4.28
N ALA A 253 -22.11 34.60 3.55
CA ALA A 253 -20.94 35.46 3.70
C ALA A 253 -20.83 35.91 5.17
N ASN A 254 -19.63 35.82 5.76
CA ASN A 254 -19.30 36.20 7.14
C ASN A 254 -19.69 35.21 8.27
N THR A 255 -20.13 33.99 7.95
CA THR A 255 -20.31 32.94 8.97
C THR A 255 -19.12 31.97 9.03
N SER A 256 -18.40 31.96 10.15
CA SER A 256 -17.50 30.86 10.52
C SER A 256 -18.30 29.78 11.23
N ILE A 257 -18.12 28.52 10.83
CA ILE A 257 -18.74 27.39 11.53
C ILE A 257 -17.61 26.68 12.26
N PRO A 258 -17.64 26.63 13.60
CA PRO A 258 -16.59 25.97 14.35
C PRO A 258 -16.52 24.49 13.98
N LEU A 259 -15.30 23.98 13.83
CA LEU A 259 -15.02 22.57 13.63
C LEU A 259 -15.61 21.77 14.80
N ARG A 260 -16.62 20.94 14.52
CA ARG A 260 -17.13 19.98 15.50
C ARG A 260 -16.33 18.69 15.37
N CYS A 261 -15.42 18.46 16.31
CA CYS A 261 -14.82 17.15 16.51
C CYS A 261 -15.91 16.19 16.99
N HIS A 262 -16.17 15.11 16.24
CA HIS A 262 -16.92 13.99 16.80
C HIS A 262 -15.96 13.17 17.66
N CYS A 263 -15.97 13.44 18.96
CA CYS A 263 -15.46 12.51 19.95
C CYS A 263 -16.42 11.30 19.99
N THR A 264 -15.89 10.13 19.68
CA THR A 264 -16.44 8.81 20.05
C THR A 264 -15.29 7.93 20.44
#